data_AF-A0A375CB85-F1
#
_entry.id   AF-A0A375CB85-F1
#
_cell.length_a   1.000
_cell.length_b   1.000
_cell.length_c   1.000
_cell.angle_alpha   90.00
_cell.angle_beta   90.00
_cell.angle_gamma   90.00
#
_symmetry.space_group_name_H-M   'P 1'
#
loop_
_entity.id
_entity.type
_entity.pdbx_description
1 polymer ?
#
loop_
_entity_poly.entity_id
_entity_poly.type
_entity_poly.pdbx_seq_one_letter_code
_entity_poly.pdbx_strand_id
1 'polypeptide(L)'
;MPQAIKTRSGRTVIVPTPEEDAAINRGIAADPDTYEVSAEEMKQMQPLRNRGGRPKLANPKEPVTIRYDAEVLAAFRASGDGWQTRMNDALKDWLRTHRP
;
A
#
# COMPACT_ATOMS: atom_id res chain seq x y z
N MET A 1 -26.14 12.04 -19.09
CA MET A 1 -24.75 11.81 -19.55
C MET A 1 -23.93 11.32 -18.37
N PRO A 2 -23.21 10.21 -18.50
CA PRO A 2 -22.38 9.69 -17.41
C PRO A 2 -21.24 10.67 -17.10
N GLN A 3 -20.91 10.83 -15.82
CA GLN A 3 -19.92 11.80 -15.35
C GLN A 3 -18.56 11.13 -15.17
N ALA A 4 -17.51 11.75 -15.71
CA ALA A 4 -16.14 11.31 -15.48
C ALA A 4 -15.59 11.90 -14.17
N ILE A 5 -15.12 11.04 -13.26
CA ILE A 5 -14.49 11.44 -12.00
C ILE A 5 -12.99 11.10 -12.02
N LYS A 6 -12.16 11.96 -11.42
CA LYS A 6 -10.75 11.66 -11.16
C LYS A 6 -10.60 11.03 -9.78
N THR A 7 -10.02 9.83 -9.73
CA THR A 7 -9.66 9.15 -8.49
C THR A 7 -8.43 9.80 -7.85
N ARG A 8 -8.19 9.53 -6.55
CA ARG A 8 -7.01 10.05 -5.81
C ARG A 8 -5.67 9.61 -6.40
N SER A 9 -5.64 8.49 -7.13
CA SER A 9 -4.46 8.01 -7.87
C SER A 9 -4.32 8.61 -9.27
N GLY A 10 -5.20 9.54 -9.65
CA GLY A 10 -5.18 10.23 -10.95
C GLY A 10 -5.91 9.51 -12.08
N ARG A 11 -6.48 8.31 -11.85
CA ARG A 11 -7.24 7.56 -12.87
C ARG A 11 -8.61 8.21 -13.11
N THR A 12 -8.95 8.46 -14.37
CA THR A 12 -10.28 8.90 -14.78
C THR A 12 -11.20 7.69 -14.91
N VAL A 13 -12.37 7.72 -14.26
CA VAL A 13 -13.38 6.65 -14.29
C VAL A 13 -14.73 7.25 -14.67
N ILE A 14 -15.49 6.53 -15.49
CA ILE A 14 -16.85 6.90 -15.88
C ILE A 14 -17.81 6.26 -14.87
N VAL A 15 -18.61 7.07 -14.19
CA VAL A 15 -19.63 6.58 -13.26
C VAL A 15 -20.95 6.45 -14.02
N PRO A 16 -21.64 5.29 -13.93
CA PRO A 16 -22.95 5.13 -14.53
C PRO A 16 -23.95 6.16 -13.96
N THR A 17 -24.91 6.54 -14.79
CA THR A 17 -26.07 7.30 -14.36
C THR A 17 -27.06 6.40 -13.60
N PRO A 18 -28.00 6.97 -12.81
CA PRO A 18 -29.01 6.17 -12.12
C PRO A 18 -29.87 5.29 -13.04
N GLU A 19 -30.12 5.76 -14.27
CA GLU A 19 -30.86 4.99 -15.27
C GLU A 19 -30.05 3.80 -15.81
N GLU A 20 -28.75 3.99 -16.02
CA GLU A 20 -27.81 2.94 -16.43
C GLU A 20 -27.62 1.93 -15.29
N ASP A 21 -27.47 2.38 -14.04
CA ASP A 21 -27.43 1.50 -12.87
C ASP A 21 -28.70 0.66 -12.74
N ALA A 22 -29.87 1.26 -12.95
CA ALA A 22 -31.13 0.52 -12.94
C ALA A 22 -31.21 -0.52 -14.07
N ALA A 23 -30.66 -0.21 -15.26
CA ALA A 23 -30.58 -1.17 -16.36
C ALA A 23 -29.62 -2.33 -16.05
N ILE A 24 -28.48 -2.04 -15.45
CA ILE A 24 -27.51 -3.04 -14.99
C ILE A 24 -28.16 -3.97 -13.96
N ASN A 25 -28.82 -3.42 -12.94
CA ASN A 25 -29.50 -4.20 -11.90
C ASN A 25 -30.61 -5.10 -12.47
N ARG A 26 -31.37 -4.61 -13.46
CA ARG A 26 -32.36 -5.45 -14.16
C ARG A 26 -31.72 -6.61 -14.91
N GLY A 27 -30.56 -6.39 -15.53
CA GLY A 27 -29.82 -7.44 -16.24
C GLY A 27 -29.33 -8.53 -15.28
N ILE A 28 -28.75 -8.12 -14.16
CA ILE A 28 -28.30 -9.00 -13.07
C ILE A 28 -29.47 -9.84 -12.55
N ALA A 29 -30.61 -9.22 -12.25
CA ALA A 29 -31.79 -9.92 -11.73
C ALA A 29 -32.49 -10.85 -12.75
N ALA A 30 -32.35 -10.58 -14.05
CA ALA A 30 -32.94 -11.39 -15.11
C ALA A 30 -32.08 -12.62 -15.47
N ASP A 31 -30.83 -12.66 -15.03
CA ASP A 31 -29.91 -13.76 -15.28
C ASP A 31 -30.00 -14.82 -14.16
N PRO A 32 -30.54 -16.02 -14.46
CA PRO A 32 -30.70 -17.09 -13.46
C PRO A 32 -29.36 -17.67 -12.96
N ASP A 33 -28.27 -17.47 -13.68
CA ASP A 33 -26.93 -17.94 -13.29
C ASP A 33 -26.16 -16.90 -12.46
N THR A 34 -26.71 -15.68 -12.32
CA THR A 34 -26.08 -14.63 -11.53
C THR A 34 -26.27 -14.88 -10.04
N TYR A 35 -25.15 -15.13 -9.34
CA TYR A 35 -25.11 -15.23 -7.88
C TYR A 35 -24.86 -13.84 -7.26
N GLU A 36 -25.88 -13.27 -6.65
CA GLU A 36 -25.78 -12.05 -5.84
C GLU A 36 -25.44 -12.37 -4.40
N VAL A 37 -24.27 -11.93 -3.95
CA VAL A 37 -23.85 -12.07 -2.56
C VAL A 37 -24.73 -11.20 -1.66
N SER A 38 -25.48 -11.81 -0.75
CA SER A 38 -26.27 -11.07 0.24
C SER A 38 -25.38 -10.34 1.25
N ALA A 39 -25.94 -9.33 1.92
CA ALA A 39 -25.23 -8.59 2.97
C ALA A 39 -24.76 -9.50 4.12
N GLU A 40 -25.55 -10.53 4.46
CA GLU A 40 -25.19 -11.50 5.50
C GLU A 40 -24.09 -12.46 5.01
N GLU A 41 -24.16 -12.96 3.78
CA GLU A 41 -23.08 -13.77 3.20
C GLU A 41 -21.79 -12.98 3.05
N MET A 42 -21.86 -11.70 2.67
CA MET A 42 -20.71 -10.79 2.62
C MET A 42 -20.07 -10.59 4.01
N LYS A 43 -20.89 -10.54 5.06
CA LYS A 43 -20.41 -10.44 6.45
C LYS A 43 -19.74 -11.72 6.93
N GLN A 44 -20.24 -12.88 6.50
CA GLN A 44 -19.63 -14.19 6.78
C GLN A 44 -18.38 -14.45 5.92
N MET A 45 -18.33 -13.89 4.72
CA MET A 45 -17.12 -13.75 3.91
C MET A 45 -16.21 -12.69 4.53
N GLN A 46 -15.71 -12.97 5.73
CA GLN A 46 -14.67 -12.17 6.34
C GLN A 46 -13.57 -11.95 5.30
N PRO A 47 -13.26 -10.69 4.93
CA PRO A 47 -12.05 -10.45 4.19
C PRO A 47 -10.96 -10.97 5.10
N LEU A 48 -10.27 -12.03 4.70
CA LEU A 48 -8.88 -12.01 4.27
C LEU A 48 -8.03 -10.75 4.58
N ARG A 49 -8.33 -10.01 5.66
CA ARG A 49 -7.50 -8.99 6.29
C ARG A 49 -6.11 -9.54 6.62
N ASN A 50 -5.96 -10.87 6.58
CA ASN A 50 -4.72 -11.61 6.79
C ASN A 50 -4.20 -12.38 5.56
N ARG A 51 -4.78 -12.27 4.34
CA ARG A 51 -4.20 -12.91 3.14
C ARG A 51 -3.31 -11.92 2.37
N GLY A 52 -1.99 -12.07 2.54
CA GLY A 52 -1.03 -11.71 1.48
C GLY A 52 -0.07 -10.57 1.76
N GLY A 53 -0.11 -9.94 2.94
CA GLY A 53 1.01 -9.09 3.36
C GLY A 53 2.26 -9.93 3.62
N ARG A 54 3.45 -9.41 3.30
CA ARG A 54 4.71 -9.96 3.80
C ARG A 54 4.57 -10.15 5.32
N PRO A 55 4.93 -11.33 5.87
CA PRO A 55 4.94 -11.52 7.32
C PRO A 55 5.62 -10.34 8.01
N LYS A 56 5.02 -9.85 9.10
CA LYS A 56 5.61 -8.76 9.87
C LYS A 56 7.02 -9.17 10.27
N LEU A 57 8.00 -8.31 10.00
CA LEU A 57 9.39 -8.55 10.42
C LEU A 57 9.42 -8.53 11.95
N ALA A 58 10.11 -9.50 12.57
CA ALA A 58 10.18 -9.59 14.04
C ALA A 58 10.76 -8.32 14.67
N ASN A 59 11.78 -7.74 14.04
CA ASN A 59 12.43 -6.50 14.47
C ASN A 59 12.54 -5.55 13.26
N PRO A 60 11.51 -4.73 12.96
CA PRO A 60 11.59 -3.75 11.89
C PRO A 60 12.58 -2.63 12.24
N LYS A 61 13.11 -1.95 11.23
CA LYS A 61 13.87 -0.71 11.43
C LYS A 61 12.93 0.35 12.00
N GLU A 62 13.34 1.02 13.07
CA GLU A 62 12.57 2.12 13.66
C GLU A 62 12.78 3.41 12.84
N PRO A 63 11.70 4.03 12.33
CA PRO A 63 11.82 5.30 11.62
C PRO A 63 12.05 6.44 12.63
N VAL A 64 13.21 7.09 12.56
CA VAL A 64 13.55 8.24 13.40
C VAL A 64 14.00 9.40 12.51
N THR A 65 13.62 10.62 12.87
CA THR A 65 14.08 11.85 12.20
C THR A 65 15.35 12.34 12.90
N ILE A 66 16.51 12.17 12.25
CA ILE A 66 17.83 12.58 12.76
C ILE A 66 18.48 13.55 11.78
N ARG A 67 19.25 14.52 12.27
CA ARG A 67 20.11 15.39 11.45
C ARG A 67 21.54 14.84 11.48
N TYR A 68 22.15 14.70 10.30
CA TYR A 68 23.54 14.31 10.13
C TYR A 68 24.31 15.45 9.48
N ASP A 69 25.63 15.51 9.71
CA ASP A 69 26.50 16.44 9.03
C ASP A 69 26.49 16.21 7.51
N ALA A 70 26.58 17.30 6.76
CA ALA A 70 26.46 17.28 5.30
C ALA A 70 27.57 16.44 4.64
N GLU A 71 28.78 16.49 5.17
CA GLU A 71 29.92 15.71 4.67
C GLU A 71 29.71 14.20 4.82
N VAL A 72 29.12 13.76 5.93
CA VAL A 72 28.80 12.35 6.19
C VAL A 72 27.76 11.86 5.19
N LEU A 73 26.69 12.63 5.00
CA LEU A 73 25.65 12.29 4.01
C LEU A 73 26.19 12.29 2.58
N ALA A 74 27.07 13.24 2.24
CA ALA A 74 27.69 13.30 0.92
C ALA A 74 28.56 12.06 0.65
N ALA A 75 29.41 11.67 1.60
CA ALA A 75 30.26 10.49 1.49
C ALA A 75 29.45 9.20 1.28
N PHE A 76 28.39 8.98 2.08
CA PHE A 76 27.56 7.81 1.89
C PHE A 76 26.76 7.88 0.58
N ARG A 77 26.13 9.01 0.22
CA ARG A 77 25.36 9.12 -1.04
C ARG A 77 26.23 8.88 -2.27
N ALA A 78 27.49 9.31 -2.26
CA ALA A 78 28.44 9.08 -3.35
C ALA A 78 28.71 7.58 -3.59
N SER A 79 28.49 6.71 -2.60
CA SER A 79 28.62 5.26 -2.76
C SER A 79 27.48 4.62 -3.59
N GLY A 80 26.48 5.40 -4.02
CA GLY A 80 25.40 4.97 -4.91
C GLY A 80 24.25 4.27 -4.18
N ASP A 81 23.52 3.43 -4.91
CA ASP A 81 22.34 2.73 -4.38
C ASP A 81 22.66 1.92 -3.13
N GLY A 82 21.72 1.91 -2.17
CA GLY A 82 21.90 1.23 -0.89
C GLY A 82 22.80 1.97 0.11
N TRP A 83 23.14 3.25 -0.11
CA TRP A 83 23.98 4.02 0.81
C TRP A 83 23.44 4.09 2.24
N GLN A 84 22.11 4.12 2.42
CA GLN A 84 21.49 4.08 3.75
C GLN A 84 21.73 2.75 4.47
N THR A 85 21.74 1.63 3.73
CA THR A 85 22.08 0.32 4.29
C THR A 85 23.54 0.29 4.72
N ARG A 86 24.45 0.79 3.88
CA ARG A 86 25.89 0.90 4.22
C ARG A 86 26.12 1.79 5.44
N MET A 87 25.43 2.92 5.53
CA MET A 87 25.50 3.80 6.70
C MET A 87 25.03 3.10 7.97
N ASN A 88 23.91 2.37 7.90
CA ASN A 88 23.42 1.57 9.02
C ASN A 88 24.42 0.48 9.45
N ASP A 89 25.06 -0.19 8.51
CA ASP A 89 26.02 -1.25 8.82
C ASP A 89 27.33 -0.70 9.39
N ALA A 90 27.77 0.49 8.94
CA ALA A 90 28.87 1.22 9.57
C ALA A 90 28.56 1.58 11.04
N LEU A 91 27.34 2.04 11.34
CA LEU A 91 26.92 2.31 12.73
C LEU A 91 26.90 1.04 13.58
N LYS A 92 26.43 -0.09 13.02
CA LYS A 92 26.50 -1.39 13.71
C LYS A 92 27.93 -1.82 13.99
N ASP A 93 28.84 -1.64 13.03
CA ASP A 93 30.23 -2.04 13.21
C ASP A 93 30.95 -1.16 14.25
N TRP A 94 30.67 0.15 14.23
CA TRP A 94 31.18 1.07 15.25
C TRP A 94 30.75 0.65 16.67
N LEU A 95 29.48 0.24 16.85
CA LEU A 95 28.95 -0.25 18.14
C LEU A 95 29.59 -1.56 18.65
N ARG A 96 30.30 -2.31 17.80
CA ARG A 96 31.02 -3.53 18.24
C ARG A 96 32.30 -3.19 19.00
N THR A 97 32.89 -2.03 18.70
CA THR A 97 34.20 -1.61 19.22
C THR A 97 34.10 -0.40 20.15
N HIS A 98 32.98 0.32 20.12
CA HIS A 98 32.75 1.52 20.91
C HIS A 98 31.47 1.41 21.74
N ARG A 99 31.42 2.17 22.83
CA ARG A 99 30.18 2.43 23.55
C ARG A 99 29.76 3.89 23.31
N PRO A 100 28.49 4.13 22.92
CA PRO A 100 27.95 5.46 22.76
C PRO A 100 27.83 6.20 24.09
#